data_AF-A0A9X7BT23-F1
#
_entry.id   AF-A0A9X7BT23-F1
#
_cell.length_a   1.000
_cell.length_b   1.000
_cell.length_c   1.000
_cell.angle_alpha   90.00
_cell.angle_beta   90.00
_cell.angle_gamma   90.00
#
_symmetry.space_group_name_H-M   'P 1'
#
loop_
_entity.id
_entity.type
_entity.pdbx_description
1 polymer ?
#
loop_
_entity_poly.entity_id
_entity_poly.type
_entity_poly.pdbx_seq_one_letter_code
_entity_poly.pdbx_strand_id
1 'polypeptide(L)'
;MSNILKMVQDTIANSIRVEVKSPINKNGKQRYPVIVTDMSPSFTSGWFVQYNPVAMDNGTRLYDGSESFSELNIARFSELQNFLVTAAYYFSQGSNVETLTNGRQRAIYDPDPRFRLTVTSSNNSISVVLTITDNASPFHMLSIAFRIVQSNTGDGSYHIIGADKCWDRNTDTFREVKNANFAPSKSRFYRVFQNQNQPATIKAKLAVNNNQYMINSDGTFAIDTQAAAPEYIQVISSEYKALAYIYEQALMKKSFEIALQQGLPSPKAMSANIPNNELGPNGTFTPSFTLGNMGAPNPVQNQTNVNPNNTQLPPVPPMNMAGGQQQQQQMSQQDNSFNIPKVNGVDIQNDDLPWT
;
A
#
# COMPACT_ATOMS: atom_id res chain seq x y z
N MET A 1 22.17 5.91 -3.46
CA MET A 1 21.18 5.33 -2.53
C MET A 1 21.46 5.65 -1.05
N SER A 2 22.71 5.67 -0.58
CA SER A 2 23.07 6.00 0.83
C SER A 2 22.63 7.40 1.33
N ASN A 3 22.67 8.43 0.48
CA ASN A 3 22.33 9.81 0.89
C ASN A 3 20.83 10.06 1.03
N ILE A 4 20.01 9.46 0.16
CA ILE A 4 18.54 9.56 0.22
C ILE A 4 18.04 8.92 1.52
N LEU A 5 18.52 7.71 1.84
CA LEU A 5 18.12 7.01 3.06
C LEU A 5 18.46 7.83 4.32
N LYS A 6 19.65 8.45 4.37
CA LYS A 6 20.05 9.30 5.48
C LYS A 6 19.16 10.54 5.59
N MET A 7 18.91 11.22 4.47
CA MET A 7 18.02 12.39 4.42
C MET A 7 16.61 12.05 4.95
N VAL A 8 16.03 10.94 4.49
CA VAL A 8 14.71 10.48 4.95
C VAL A 8 14.71 10.19 6.45
N GLN A 9 15.74 9.51 6.95
CA GLN A 9 15.88 9.22 8.39
C GLN A 9 16.00 10.50 9.22
N ASP A 10 16.79 11.48 8.76
CA ASP A 10 16.98 12.76 9.43
C ASP A 10 15.67 13.58 9.41
N THR A 11 14.96 13.63 8.29
CA THR A 11 13.63 14.28 8.19
C THR A 11 12.68 13.68 9.20
N ILE A 12 12.55 12.36 9.24
CA ILE A 12 11.61 11.68 10.14
C ILE A 12 12.01 11.89 11.61
N ALA A 13 13.28 11.71 11.95
CA ALA A 13 13.76 11.81 13.33
C ALA A 13 13.50 13.18 13.96
N ASN A 14 13.55 14.25 13.16
CA ASN A 14 13.37 15.63 13.63
C ASN A 14 11.91 16.12 13.54
N SER A 15 11.03 15.37 12.87
CA SER A 15 9.69 15.86 12.49
C SER A 15 8.55 15.12 13.14
N ILE A 16 8.80 14.04 13.89
CA ILE A 16 7.72 13.22 14.47
C ILE A 16 7.62 13.37 15.98
N ARG A 17 6.39 13.34 16.49
CA ARG A 17 6.09 13.05 17.89
C ARG A 17 5.47 11.66 17.99
N VAL A 18 5.93 10.87 18.95
CA VAL A 18 5.40 9.52 19.20
C VAL A 18 4.72 9.49 20.55
N GLU A 19 3.52 8.90 20.59
CA GLU A 19 2.75 8.66 21.80
C GLU A 19 2.31 7.20 21.87
N VAL A 20 2.62 6.53 22.97
CA VAL A 20 2.11 5.18 23.27
C VAL A 20 0.85 5.29 24.12
N LYS A 21 -0.30 4.85 23.61
CA LYS A 21 -1.55 4.82 24.38
C LYS A 21 -1.64 3.54 25.21
N SER A 22 -2.53 3.57 26.20
CA SER A 22 -2.85 2.39 27.01
C SER A 22 -3.29 1.21 26.12
N PRO A 23 -2.92 -0.03 26.50
CA PRO A 23 -3.26 -1.18 25.70
C PRO A 23 -4.77 -1.38 25.57
N ILE A 24 -5.22 -1.80 24.39
CA ILE A 24 -6.62 -2.12 24.10
C ILE A 24 -6.77 -3.61 23.79
N ASN A 25 -7.82 -4.24 24.31
CA ASN A 25 -8.17 -5.61 23.96
C ASN A 25 -9.15 -5.62 22.80
N LYS A 26 -8.75 -6.23 21.67
CA LYS A 26 -9.59 -6.35 20.48
C LYS A 26 -9.43 -7.73 19.86
N ASN A 27 -10.54 -8.44 19.67
CA ASN A 27 -10.57 -9.81 19.12
C ASN A 27 -9.68 -10.79 19.93
N GLY A 28 -9.73 -10.70 21.26
CA GLY A 28 -8.95 -11.56 22.16
C GLY A 28 -7.44 -11.29 22.17
N LYS A 29 -6.97 -10.23 21.50
CA LYS A 29 -5.55 -9.86 21.46
C LYS A 29 -5.34 -8.46 22.06
N GLN A 30 -4.30 -8.34 22.88
CA GLN A 30 -3.87 -7.06 23.44
C GLN A 30 -3.05 -6.30 22.40
N ARG A 31 -3.48 -5.08 22.10
CA ARG A 31 -2.87 -4.16 21.13
C ARG A 31 -2.37 -2.91 21.84
N TYR A 32 -1.27 -2.35 21.37
CA TYR A 32 -0.66 -1.16 21.95
C TYR A 32 -0.67 -0.03 20.93
N PRO A 33 -1.66 0.88 20.95
CA PRO A 33 -1.72 1.92 19.94
C PRO A 33 -0.51 2.85 20.05
N VAL A 34 0.25 2.96 18.96
CA VAL A 34 1.38 3.89 18.82
C VAL A 34 0.98 4.95 17.81
N ILE A 35 0.81 6.18 18.28
CA ILE A 35 0.44 7.34 17.47
C ILE A 35 1.72 8.07 17.07
N VAL A 36 1.85 8.36 15.78
CA VAL A 36 2.99 9.09 15.21
C VAL A 36 2.47 10.33 14.51
N THR A 37 2.68 11.48 15.12
CA THR A 37 2.20 12.78 14.65
C THR A 37 3.30 13.52 13.90
N ASP A 38 2.95 14.10 12.75
CA ASP A 38 3.80 15.02 12.04
C ASP A 38 3.81 16.41 12.72
N MET A 39 4.99 16.83 13.16
CA MET A 39 5.27 18.11 13.80
C MET A 39 6.09 19.05 12.90
N SER A 40 6.42 18.62 11.66
CA SER A 40 7.13 19.47 10.71
C SER A 40 6.29 20.68 10.26
N PRO A 41 6.92 21.76 9.78
CA PRO A 41 6.23 22.85 9.09
C PRO A 41 5.85 22.44 7.65
N SER A 42 5.14 21.32 7.48
CA SER A 42 4.75 20.75 6.18
C SER A 42 3.23 20.85 5.93
N PHE A 43 2.79 20.46 4.73
CA PHE A 43 1.37 20.31 4.42
C PHE A 43 0.64 19.35 5.37
N THR A 44 1.31 18.29 5.80
CA THR A 44 0.73 17.27 6.70
C THR A 44 0.91 17.59 8.17
N SER A 45 1.35 18.81 8.52
CA SER A 45 1.52 19.21 9.92
C SER A 45 0.24 18.99 10.73
N GLY A 46 0.37 18.29 11.86
CA GLY A 46 -0.72 17.89 12.73
C GLY A 46 -1.42 16.57 12.35
N TRP A 47 -1.13 16.00 11.18
CA TRP A 47 -1.63 14.68 10.80
C TRP A 47 -0.94 13.61 11.65
N PHE A 48 -1.60 12.48 11.83
CA PHE A 48 -0.97 11.36 12.52
C PHE A 48 -1.39 10.01 11.96
N VAL A 49 -0.44 9.07 11.98
CA VAL A 49 -0.70 7.66 11.71
C VAL A 49 -0.72 6.88 13.02
N GLN A 50 -1.55 5.84 13.10
CA GLN A 50 -1.61 4.94 14.24
C GLN A 50 -1.20 3.53 13.82
N TYR A 51 -0.23 2.98 14.53
CA TYR A 51 0.13 1.56 14.49
C TYR A 51 -0.53 0.84 15.67
N ASN A 52 -0.96 -0.42 15.46
CA ASN A 52 -1.57 -1.23 16.51
C ASN A 52 -0.81 -2.57 16.71
N PRO A 53 0.47 -2.53 17.10
CA PRO A 53 1.25 -3.72 17.42
C PRO A 53 0.52 -4.61 18.43
N VAL A 54 0.66 -5.91 18.27
CA VAL A 54 0.03 -6.95 19.08
C VAL A 54 1.08 -7.64 19.94
N ALA A 55 0.79 -7.91 21.22
CA ALA A 55 1.60 -8.83 22.01
C ALA A 55 1.47 -10.27 21.47
N MET A 56 2.58 -10.91 21.11
CA MET A 56 2.61 -12.33 20.74
C MET A 56 2.93 -13.20 21.95
N ASP A 57 2.39 -14.43 21.95
CA ASP A 57 2.56 -15.42 23.03
C ASP A 57 3.95 -16.10 23.05
N ASN A 58 4.79 -15.91 22.01
CA ASN A 58 6.00 -16.72 21.77
C ASN A 58 7.32 -15.91 21.70
N GLY A 59 7.37 -14.73 22.33
CA GLY A 59 8.62 -14.00 22.56
C GLY A 59 9.29 -13.36 21.33
N THR A 60 8.70 -13.42 20.14
CA THR A 60 9.28 -12.78 18.94
C THR A 60 8.25 -11.98 18.13
N ARG A 61 8.50 -10.65 18.07
CA ARG A 61 7.88 -9.54 17.30
C ARG A 61 6.43 -9.11 17.57
N LEU A 62 6.34 -7.82 17.90
CA LEU A 62 5.17 -6.95 18.05
C LEU A 62 4.57 -6.52 16.70
N TYR A 63 4.13 -7.44 15.85
CA TYR A 63 3.59 -7.06 14.55
C TYR A 63 2.29 -7.82 14.22
N ASP A 64 1.19 -7.08 14.02
CA ASP A 64 0.05 -7.65 13.28
C ASP A 64 0.43 -7.64 11.79
N GLY A 65 0.22 -8.72 11.05
CA GLY A 65 0.88 -8.95 9.76
C GLY A 65 0.70 -7.91 8.63
N SER A 66 0.05 -6.78 8.85
CA SER A 66 -0.01 -5.65 7.90
C SER A 66 1.20 -4.74 8.10
N GLU A 67 2.23 -4.83 7.24
CA GLU A 67 3.48 -4.03 7.28
C GLU A 67 3.31 -2.50 7.10
N SER A 68 2.12 -1.99 7.38
CA SER A 68 1.68 -0.61 7.23
C SER A 68 0.98 -0.08 8.49
N PHE A 69 0.74 1.23 8.54
CA PHE A 69 -0.11 1.82 9.56
C PHE A 69 -1.57 1.31 9.44
N SER A 70 -2.32 1.36 10.55
CA SER A 70 -3.71 0.90 10.59
C SER A 70 -4.72 2.01 10.35
N GLU A 71 -4.33 3.26 10.62
CA GLU A 71 -5.20 4.42 10.58
C GLU A 71 -4.38 5.68 10.33
N LEU A 72 -4.96 6.61 9.58
CA LEU A 72 -4.47 7.95 9.33
C LEU A 72 -5.53 8.95 9.79
N ASN A 73 -5.11 9.98 10.51
CA ASN A 73 -5.94 11.12 10.87
C ASN A 73 -5.37 12.37 10.20
N ILE A 74 -6.23 13.04 9.44
CA ILE A 74 -5.94 14.22 8.64
C ILE A 74 -6.50 15.43 9.38
N ALA A 75 -5.62 16.28 9.89
CA ALA A 75 -6.01 17.57 10.47
C ALA A 75 -6.29 18.60 9.37
N ARG A 76 -7.15 19.58 9.67
CA ARG A 76 -7.56 20.67 8.76
C ARG A 76 -8.20 20.12 7.47
N PHE A 77 -9.06 19.12 7.62
CA PHE A 77 -9.63 18.40 6.47
C PHE A 77 -10.52 19.31 5.60
N SER A 78 -11.15 20.34 6.16
CA SER A 78 -11.94 21.31 5.40
C SER A 78 -11.17 21.93 4.22
N GLU A 79 -9.88 22.27 4.42
CA GLU A 79 -9.01 22.81 3.38
C GLU A 79 -8.77 21.77 2.28
N LEU A 80 -8.42 20.54 2.68
CA LEU A 80 -8.17 19.44 1.76
C LEU A 80 -9.43 19.10 0.94
N GLN A 81 -10.60 19.05 1.58
CA GLN A 81 -11.87 18.78 0.93
C GLN A 81 -12.14 19.74 -0.23
N ASN A 82 -11.84 21.03 -0.07
CA ASN A 82 -12.05 22.02 -1.12
C ASN A 82 -11.19 21.71 -2.35
N PHE A 83 -9.92 21.32 -2.17
CA PHE A 83 -9.07 20.89 -3.28
C PHE A 83 -9.60 19.64 -3.97
N LEU A 84 -10.04 18.64 -3.21
CA LEU A 84 -10.58 17.38 -3.73
C LEU A 84 -11.83 17.60 -4.58
N VAL A 85 -12.79 18.38 -4.06
CA VAL A 85 -14.04 18.70 -4.77
C VAL A 85 -13.79 19.56 -6.00
N THR A 86 -12.88 20.54 -5.90
CA THR A 86 -12.52 21.41 -7.03
C THR A 86 -11.87 20.60 -8.16
N ALA A 87 -10.99 19.66 -7.83
CA ALA A 87 -10.39 18.75 -8.81
C ALA A 87 -11.44 17.89 -9.53
N ALA A 88 -12.42 17.34 -8.79
CA ALA A 88 -13.53 16.59 -9.39
C ALA A 88 -14.40 17.48 -10.29
N TYR A 89 -14.64 18.73 -9.89
CA TYR A 89 -15.35 19.70 -10.74
C TYR A 89 -14.61 19.94 -12.06
N TYR A 90 -13.32 20.31 -12.02
CA TYR A 90 -12.56 20.55 -13.25
C TYR A 90 -12.47 19.31 -14.16
N PHE A 91 -12.33 18.14 -13.57
CA PHE A 91 -12.35 16.87 -14.29
C PHE A 91 -13.68 16.64 -15.01
N SER A 92 -14.81 16.89 -14.34
CA SER A 92 -16.14 16.78 -14.95
C SER A 92 -16.35 17.74 -16.13
N GLN A 93 -15.65 18.88 -16.13
CA GLN A 93 -15.69 19.86 -17.21
C GLN A 93 -14.73 19.52 -18.37
N GLY A 94 -14.00 18.40 -18.29
CA GLY A 94 -13.05 17.97 -19.33
C GLY A 94 -11.70 18.69 -19.29
N SER A 95 -11.38 19.40 -18.20
CA SER A 95 -10.13 20.16 -18.10
C SER A 95 -8.92 19.23 -17.94
N ASN A 96 -8.00 19.25 -18.92
CA ASN A 96 -6.78 18.42 -18.94
C ASN A 96 -7.06 16.91 -18.79
N VAL A 97 -8.19 16.47 -19.34
CA VAL A 97 -8.61 15.06 -19.29
C VAL A 97 -8.03 14.30 -20.47
N GLU A 98 -7.26 13.28 -20.16
CA GLU A 98 -6.71 12.31 -21.10
C GLU A 98 -7.53 11.02 -21.05
N THR A 99 -7.61 10.31 -22.17
CA THR A 99 -8.25 8.99 -22.24
C THR A 99 -7.19 7.91 -22.27
N LEU A 100 -7.18 7.06 -21.24
CA LEU A 100 -6.30 5.92 -21.11
C LEU A 100 -6.66 4.82 -22.12
N THR A 101 -5.73 3.88 -22.34
CA THR A 101 -5.88 2.78 -23.32
C THR A 101 -7.08 1.87 -23.04
N ASN A 102 -7.54 1.80 -21.78
CA ASN A 102 -8.73 1.06 -21.35
C ASN A 102 -10.04 1.88 -21.43
N GLY A 103 -10.00 3.08 -22.03
CA GLY A 103 -11.15 3.99 -22.14
C GLY A 103 -11.47 4.78 -20.88
N ARG A 104 -10.74 4.58 -19.77
CA ARG A 104 -10.89 5.41 -18.57
C ARG A 104 -10.32 6.80 -18.81
N GLN A 105 -10.94 7.80 -18.21
CA GLN A 105 -10.45 9.17 -18.24
C GLN A 105 -9.55 9.43 -17.03
N ARG A 106 -8.48 10.20 -17.22
CA ARG A 106 -7.53 10.61 -16.19
C ARG A 106 -7.15 12.08 -16.36
N ALA A 107 -6.95 12.78 -15.25
CA ALA A 107 -6.29 14.08 -15.22
C ALA A 107 -5.36 14.15 -14.01
N ILE A 108 -4.36 15.03 -14.08
CA ILE A 108 -3.45 15.32 -12.97
C ILE A 108 -3.53 16.83 -12.70
N TYR A 109 -3.74 17.18 -11.43
CA TYR A 109 -3.76 18.56 -10.97
C TYR A 109 -2.76 18.75 -9.84
N ASP A 110 -1.95 19.81 -9.95
CA ASP A 110 -0.95 20.22 -8.96
C ASP A 110 -1.34 21.61 -8.39
N PRO A 111 -2.40 21.71 -7.58
CA PRO A 111 -2.87 23.01 -7.06
C PRO A 111 -1.88 23.63 -6.06
N ASP A 112 -1.00 22.83 -5.47
CA ASP A 112 0.05 23.24 -4.53
C ASP A 112 1.28 22.36 -4.76
N PRO A 113 2.52 22.89 -4.74
CA PRO A 113 3.73 22.07 -4.94
C PRO A 113 3.93 20.95 -3.89
N ARG A 114 3.24 21.03 -2.75
CA ARG A 114 3.35 20.08 -1.63
C ARG A 114 2.48 18.84 -1.79
N PHE A 115 1.55 18.82 -2.75
CA PHE A 115 0.80 17.61 -3.07
C PHE A 115 0.28 17.59 -4.50
N ARG A 116 -0.04 16.39 -4.99
CA ARG A 116 -0.61 16.15 -6.31
C ARG A 116 -1.97 15.46 -6.19
N LEU A 117 -2.88 15.82 -7.07
CA LEU A 117 -4.18 15.16 -7.21
C LEU A 117 -4.24 14.42 -8.55
N THR A 118 -4.37 13.10 -8.51
CA THR A 118 -4.67 12.30 -9.70
C THR A 118 -6.14 11.97 -9.71
N VAL A 119 -6.84 12.34 -10.77
CA VAL A 119 -8.27 12.16 -10.90
C VAL A 119 -8.55 11.14 -11.97
N THR A 120 -9.34 10.12 -11.66
CA THR A 120 -9.73 9.09 -12.63
C THR A 120 -11.23 8.86 -12.62
N SER A 121 -11.78 8.59 -13.80
CA SER A 121 -13.19 8.20 -13.94
C SER A 121 -13.41 6.80 -13.34
N SER A 122 -14.50 6.66 -12.58
CA SER A 122 -15.02 5.39 -12.07
C SER A 122 -16.52 5.30 -12.36
N ASN A 123 -17.08 4.10 -12.29
CA ASN A 123 -18.51 3.88 -12.54
C ASN A 123 -19.34 4.69 -11.52
N ASN A 124 -20.10 5.67 -12.01
CA ASN A 124 -20.95 6.58 -11.22
C ASN A 124 -20.20 7.45 -10.18
N SER A 125 -18.88 7.61 -10.29
CA SER A 125 -18.10 8.40 -9.34
C SER A 125 -16.78 8.86 -9.94
N ILE A 126 -16.16 9.87 -9.33
CA ILE A 126 -14.80 10.31 -9.64
C ILE A 126 -13.88 9.84 -8.50
N SER A 127 -12.77 9.18 -8.85
CA SER A 127 -11.72 8.85 -7.89
C SER A 127 -10.69 9.97 -7.88
N VAL A 128 -10.37 10.51 -6.71
CA VAL A 128 -9.32 11.50 -6.53
C VAL A 128 -8.28 10.93 -5.58
N VAL A 129 -7.07 10.68 -6.08
CA VAL A 129 -5.93 10.23 -5.29
C VAL A 129 -5.06 11.43 -4.95
N LEU A 130 -5.01 11.78 -3.67
CA LEU A 130 -4.03 12.72 -3.12
C LEU A 130 -2.71 12.00 -2.92
N THR A 131 -1.62 12.55 -3.45
CA THR A 131 -0.25 12.10 -3.15
C THR A 131 0.56 13.24 -2.54
N ILE A 132 1.15 13.01 -1.37
CA ILE A 132 1.97 14.03 -0.70
C ILE A 132 3.33 14.13 -1.41
N THR A 133 3.67 15.32 -1.89
CA THR A 133 4.96 15.64 -2.55
C THR A 133 5.84 16.57 -1.72
N ASP A 134 5.38 16.94 -0.52
CA ASP A 134 6.13 17.78 0.42
C ASP A 134 7.35 17.04 0.99
N ASN A 135 8.56 17.50 0.66
CA ASN A 135 9.81 16.88 1.11
C ASN A 135 10.08 17.08 2.61
N ALA A 136 9.45 18.09 3.24
CA ALA A 136 9.58 18.34 4.67
C ALA A 136 8.68 17.40 5.51
N SER A 137 7.68 16.78 4.88
CA SER A 137 6.76 15.88 5.53
C SER A 137 7.39 14.51 5.81
N PRO A 138 7.23 13.93 7.02
CA PRO A 138 7.51 12.52 7.28
C PRO A 138 6.54 11.58 6.53
N PHE A 139 5.45 12.11 5.98
CA PHE A 139 4.44 11.41 5.18
C PHE A 139 4.62 11.65 3.67
N HIS A 140 5.80 12.08 3.24
CA HIS A 140 6.14 12.18 1.82
C HIS A 140 5.83 10.87 1.08
N MET A 141 5.25 10.98 -0.12
CA MET A 141 4.74 9.89 -0.97
C MET A 141 3.56 9.09 -0.39
N LEU A 142 3.00 9.47 0.77
CA LEU A 142 1.73 8.93 1.24
C LEU A 142 0.64 9.22 0.20
N SER A 143 -0.10 8.19 -0.19
CA SER A 143 -1.21 8.27 -1.13
C SER A 143 -2.53 7.99 -0.42
N ILE A 144 -3.58 8.75 -0.77
CA ILE A 144 -4.91 8.63 -0.16
C ILE A 144 -5.96 8.75 -1.26
N ALA A 145 -6.80 7.72 -1.41
CA ALA A 145 -7.90 7.74 -2.38
C ALA A 145 -9.22 8.19 -1.77
N PHE A 146 -9.87 9.14 -2.43
CA PHE A 146 -11.21 9.63 -2.13
C PHE A 146 -12.14 9.34 -3.29
N ARG A 147 -13.36 8.87 -3.00
CA ARG A 147 -14.43 8.77 -4.01
C ARG A 147 -15.36 9.96 -3.87
N ILE A 148 -15.60 10.64 -4.97
CA ILE A 148 -16.44 11.83 -5.06
C ILE A 148 -17.62 11.53 -5.99
N VAL A 149 -18.81 11.88 -5.56
CA VAL A 149 -20.05 11.74 -6.33
C VAL A 149 -20.71 13.09 -6.46
N GLN A 150 -21.38 13.30 -7.60
CA GLN A 150 -22.28 14.43 -7.75
C GLN A 150 -23.58 14.12 -7.01
N SER A 151 -24.15 15.11 -6.34
CA SER A 151 -25.39 14.98 -5.62
C SER A 151 -26.55 14.69 -6.58
N ASN A 152 -27.44 13.78 -6.16
CA ASN A 152 -28.68 13.48 -6.87
C ASN A 152 -29.80 14.49 -6.54
N THR A 153 -29.57 15.44 -5.63
CA THR A 153 -30.56 16.46 -5.23
C THR A 153 -30.76 17.54 -6.30
N GLY A 154 -29.96 17.53 -7.38
CA GLY A 154 -30.07 18.47 -8.49
C GLY A 154 -29.38 19.82 -8.25
N ASP A 155 -28.73 20.01 -7.10
CA ASP A 155 -27.93 21.21 -6.81
C ASP A 155 -26.55 21.19 -7.50
N GLY A 156 -26.19 20.08 -8.16
CA GLY A 156 -24.92 19.89 -8.84
C GLY A 156 -23.71 19.84 -7.91
N SER A 157 -23.92 19.78 -6.60
CA SER A 157 -22.85 19.76 -5.61
C SER A 157 -22.12 18.43 -5.60
N TYR A 158 -20.86 18.43 -5.17
CA TYR A 158 -20.03 17.23 -5.09
C TYR A 158 -19.80 16.85 -3.64
N HIS A 159 -19.91 15.55 -3.35
CA HIS A 159 -19.73 15.00 -2.01
C HIS A 159 -18.68 13.89 -2.00
N ILE A 160 -17.84 13.89 -0.96
CA ILE A 160 -16.91 12.80 -0.68
C ILE A 160 -17.69 11.67 0.00
N ILE A 161 -17.68 10.47 -0.59
CA ILE A 161 -18.36 9.31 -0.02
C ILE A 161 -17.78 8.99 1.36
N GLY A 162 -18.65 8.91 2.36
CA GLY A 162 -18.27 8.52 3.72
C GLY A 162 -17.74 9.66 4.59
N ALA A 163 -17.62 10.88 4.06
CA ALA A 163 -17.14 12.03 4.84
C ALA A 163 -17.94 12.27 6.11
N ASP A 164 -19.27 12.13 6.10
CA ASP A 164 -20.11 12.35 7.27
C ASP A 164 -19.80 11.42 8.46
N LYS A 165 -19.21 10.24 8.20
CA LYS A 165 -18.85 9.28 9.25
C LYS A 165 -17.40 9.38 9.69
N CYS A 166 -16.55 9.89 8.80
CA CYS A 166 -15.10 9.92 8.99
C CYS A 166 -14.58 11.30 9.39
N TRP A 167 -15.33 12.37 9.12
CA TRP A 167 -14.95 13.75 9.40
C TRP A 167 -15.66 14.27 10.65
N ASP A 168 -14.89 14.60 11.68
CA ASP A 168 -15.37 15.40 12.78
C ASP A 168 -15.17 16.89 12.48
N ARG A 169 -16.27 17.59 12.23
CA ARG A 169 -16.26 19.03 11.90
C ARG A 169 -15.90 19.92 13.10
N ASN A 170 -16.04 19.43 14.34
CA ASN A 170 -15.70 20.21 15.52
C ASN A 170 -14.18 20.33 15.70
N THR A 171 -13.46 19.27 15.36
CA THR A 171 -11.99 19.20 15.43
C THR A 171 -11.33 19.34 14.06
N ASP A 172 -12.13 19.52 13.01
CA ASP A 172 -11.74 19.50 11.59
C ASP A 172 -10.76 18.35 11.25
N THR A 173 -11.08 17.15 11.73
CA THR A 173 -10.22 15.96 11.60
C THR A 173 -10.94 14.86 10.85
N PHE A 174 -10.30 14.34 9.79
CA PHE A 174 -10.81 13.21 9.02
C PHE A 174 -10.03 11.93 9.32
N ARG A 175 -10.75 10.85 9.58
CA ARG A 175 -10.22 9.54 9.92
C ARG A 175 -10.30 8.59 8.73
N GLU A 176 -9.14 8.17 8.24
CA GLU A 176 -8.97 7.18 7.16
C GLU A 176 -8.36 5.88 7.71
N VAL A 177 -8.89 4.73 7.31
CA VAL A 177 -8.49 3.40 7.84
C VAL A 177 -8.08 2.44 6.72
N LYS A 178 -8.49 2.67 5.48
CA LYS A 178 -8.36 1.70 4.38
C LYS A 178 -7.75 2.27 3.11
N ASN A 179 -8.06 3.52 2.76
CA ASN A 179 -7.74 4.08 1.45
C ASN A 179 -6.40 4.84 1.42
N ALA A 180 -5.66 4.85 2.53
CA ALA A 180 -4.36 5.48 2.63
C ALA A 180 -3.24 4.43 2.67
N ASN A 181 -2.17 4.65 1.91
CA ASN A 181 -0.99 3.79 1.88
C ASN A 181 0.27 4.55 1.47
N PHE A 182 1.43 4.14 1.97
CA PHE A 182 2.71 4.56 1.42
C PHE A 182 3.07 3.68 0.23
N ALA A 183 3.27 2.38 0.50
CA ALA A 183 3.61 1.39 -0.50
C ALA A 183 2.46 0.38 -0.66
N PRO A 184 2.35 -0.27 -1.84
CA PRO A 184 1.29 -1.25 -2.08
C PRO A 184 1.36 -2.39 -1.06
N SER A 185 0.22 -2.92 -0.63
CA SER A 185 0.21 -4.02 0.33
C SER A 185 0.94 -5.26 -0.21
N LYS A 186 1.54 -6.03 0.70
CA LYS A 186 2.12 -7.33 0.33
C LYS A 186 1.04 -8.24 -0.24
N SER A 187 1.33 -8.80 -1.40
CA SER A 187 0.48 -9.81 -2.02
C SER A 187 1.03 -11.20 -1.74
N ARG A 188 0.13 -12.18 -1.66
CA ARG A 188 0.46 -13.57 -1.38
C ARG A 188 0.83 -14.28 -2.67
N PHE A 189 2.04 -14.82 -2.76
CA PHE A 189 2.53 -15.56 -3.91
C PHE A 189 2.94 -16.97 -3.52
N TYR A 190 2.78 -17.90 -4.45
CA TYR A 190 3.43 -19.21 -4.39
C TYR A 190 4.60 -19.20 -5.35
N ARG A 191 5.74 -19.68 -4.87
CA ARG A 191 6.94 -19.78 -5.69
C ARG A 191 6.75 -20.87 -6.74
N VAL A 192 6.91 -20.48 -8.00
CA VAL A 192 6.93 -21.42 -9.13
C VAL A 192 8.39 -21.71 -9.46
N PHE A 193 8.73 -22.98 -9.59
CA PHE A 193 10.05 -23.44 -10.02
C PHE A 193 10.00 -23.76 -11.50
N GLN A 194 10.91 -23.16 -12.27
CA GLN A 194 11.07 -23.45 -13.68
C GLN A 194 12.55 -23.67 -13.97
N ASN A 195 12.91 -24.88 -14.38
CA ASN A 195 14.20 -25.15 -14.99
C ASN A 195 14.13 -24.77 -16.48
N GLN A 196 15.27 -24.43 -17.09
CA GLN A 196 15.33 -24.21 -18.54
C GLN A 196 14.71 -25.40 -19.30
N ASN A 197 13.82 -25.10 -20.24
CA ASN A 197 13.10 -26.08 -21.07
C ASN A 197 12.16 -27.04 -20.33
N GLN A 198 11.73 -26.73 -19.10
CA GLN A 198 10.67 -27.47 -18.42
C GLN A 198 9.43 -26.60 -18.17
N PRO A 199 8.23 -27.20 -18.15
CA PRO A 199 7.03 -26.49 -17.73
C PRO A 199 7.20 -26.01 -16.29
N ALA A 200 6.63 -24.84 -16.00
CA ALA A 200 6.68 -24.25 -14.68
C ALA A 200 5.91 -25.13 -13.68
N THR A 201 6.52 -25.44 -12.53
CA THR A 201 5.94 -26.34 -11.51
C THR A 201 5.82 -25.65 -10.17
N ILE A 202 4.73 -25.89 -9.44
CA ILE A 202 4.55 -25.45 -8.06
C ILE A 202 4.76 -26.66 -7.16
N LYS A 203 5.72 -26.57 -6.22
CA LYS A 203 5.86 -27.57 -5.15
C LYS A 203 4.94 -27.17 -4.00
N ALA A 204 3.78 -27.81 -3.91
CA ALA A 204 2.81 -27.59 -2.85
C ALA A 204 2.39 -28.93 -2.23
N LYS A 205 2.15 -28.94 -0.92
CA LYS A 205 1.56 -30.10 -0.25
C LYS A 205 0.04 -30.01 -0.37
N LEU A 206 -0.59 -31.10 -0.78
CA LEU A 206 -2.05 -31.20 -0.87
C LEU A 206 -2.66 -31.18 0.53
N ALA A 207 -3.72 -30.40 0.72
CA ALA A 207 -4.53 -30.46 1.92
C ALA A 207 -5.23 -31.82 2.00
N VAL A 208 -5.27 -32.39 3.20
CA VAL A 208 -5.87 -33.69 3.48
C VAL A 208 -7.05 -33.47 4.42
N ASN A 209 -8.20 -34.04 4.09
CA ASN A 209 -9.37 -34.10 4.96
C ASN A 209 -9.76 -35.57 5.17
N ASN A 210 -9.86 -36.02 6.42
CA ASN A 210 -10.15 -37.42 6.76
C ASN A 210 -9.31 -38.45 5.99
N ASN A 211 -7.99 -38.24 5.93
CA ASN A 211 -7.03 -39.08 5.19
C ASN A 211 -7.25 -39.15 3.65
N GLN A 212 -8.09 -38.29 3.07
CA GLN A 212 -8.25 -38.14 1.63
C GLN A 212 -7.69 -36.82 1.13
N TYR A 213 -7.00 -36.85 -0.02
CA TYR A 213 -6.55 -35.63 -0.70
C TYR A 213 -7.75 -34.81 -1.16
N MET A 214 -7.72 -33.52 -0.88
CA MET A 214 -8.76 -32.59 -1.31
C MET A 214 -8.52 -32.17 -2.77
N ILE A 215 -8.95 -33.01 -3.70
CA ILE A 215 -9.00 -32.71 -5.14
C ILE A 215 -10.47 -32.46 -5.51
N ASN A 216 -10.75 -31.27 -6.04
CA ASN A 216 -12.07 -30.87 -6.48
C ASN A 216 -12.40 -31.51 -7.83
N SER A 217 -13.69 -31.61 -8.15
CA SER A 217 -14.20 -32.20 -9.40
C SER A 217 -13.78 -31.44 -10.66
N ASP A 218 -13.38 -30.17 -10.54
CA ASP A 218 -12.83 -29.34 -11.60
C ASP A 218 -11.31 -29.55 -11.83
N GLY A 219 -10.70 -30.49 -11.10
CA GLY A 219 -9.26 -30.79 -11.17
C GLY A 219 -8.38 -29.85 -10.35
N THR A 220 -8.96 -28.87 -9.65
CA THR A 220 -8.22 -28.04 -8.69
C THR A 220 -7.95 -28.80 -7.40
N PHE A 221 -6.92 -28.41 -6.65
CA PHE A 221 -6.61 -29.04 -5.37
C PHE A 221 -6.37 -27.99 -4.28
N ALA A 222 -6.76 -28.31 -3.06
CA ALA A 222 -6.45 -27.45 -1.91
C ALA A 222 -4.99 -27.64 -1.50
N ILE A 223 -4.30 -26.54 -1.19
CA ILE A 223 -2.91 -26.53 -0.72
C ILE A 223 -2.92 -26.41 0.81
N ASP A 224 -2.14 -27.27 1.48
CA ASP A 224 -1.79 -27.14 2.89
C ASP A 224 -0.85 -25.93 3.06
N THR A 225 -1.44 -24.78 3.40
CA THR A 225 -0.73 -23.50 3.56
C THR A 225 0.18 -23.45 4.79
N GLN A 226 0.08 -24.41 5.71
CA GLN A 226 0.97 -24.53 6.87
C GLN A 226 2.28 -25.24 6.49
N ALA A 227 2.19 -26.25 5.61
CA ALA A 227 3.36 -27.01 5.15
C ALA A 227 4.04 -26.41 3.91
N ALA A 228 3.30 -25.68 3.08
CA ALA A 228 3.81 -24.93 1.94
C ALA A 228 3.48 -23.44 2.14
N ALA A 229 4.23 -22.80 3.04
CA ALA A 229 4.00 -21.41 3.41
C ALA A 229 4.13 -20.49 2.18
N PRO A 230 3.13 -19.63 1.90
CA PRO A 230 3.23 -18.67 0.81
C PRO A 230 4.25 -17.58 1.13
N GLU A 231 4.85 -17.01 0.09
CA GLU A 231 5.72 -15.84 0.21
C GLU A 231 4.88 -14.57 0.09
N TYR A 232 5.12 -13.60 0.97
CA TYR A 232 4.47 -12.29 0.94
C TYR A 232 5.40 -11.28 0.30
N ILE A 233 5.15 -10.98 -0.97
CA ILE A 233 6.01 -10.12 -1.77
C ILE A 233 5.31 -8.78 -2.00
N GLN A 234 6.06 -7.71 -1.83
CA GLN A 234 5.64 -6.36 -2.17
C GLN A 234 6.20 -6.01 -3.54
N VAL A 235 5.33 -5.81 -4.53
CA VAL A 235 5.77 -5.48 -5.89
C VAL A 235 5.98 -3.97 -5.98
N ILE A 236 7.24 -3.55 -6.03
CA ILE A 236 7.63 -2.16 -6.26
C ILE A 236 7.79 -1.95 -7.75
N SER A 237 6.81 -1.27 -8.36
CA SER A 237 6.74 -1.10 -9.82
C SER A 237 7.37 0.20 -10.33
N SER A 238 7.79 1.11 -9.45
CA SER A 238 8.40 2.40 -9.83
C SER A 238 9.30 2.96 -8.73
N GLU A 239 10.15 3.92 -9.10
CA GLU A 239 11.05 4.62 -8.17
C GLU A 239 10.27 5.39 -7.09
N TYR A 240 9.12 5.99 -7.44
CA TYR A 240 8.25 6.68 -6.48
C TYR A 240 7.69 5.72 -5.43
N LYS A 241 7.27 4.52 -5.82
CA LYS A 241 6.85 3.49 -4.86
C LYS A 241 8.00 2.96 -4.02
N ALA A 242 9.21 2.89 -4.59
CA ALA A 242 10.41 2.56 -3.82
C ALA A 242 10.69 3.64 -2.76
N LEU A 243 10.54 4.91 -3.12
CA LEU A 243 10.69 6.03 -2.18
C LEU A 243 9.62 5.99 -1.08
N ALA A 244 8.34 5.80 -1.44
CA ALA A 244 7.25 5.66 -0.48
C ALA A 244 7.51 4.53 0.52
N TYR A 245 7.99 3.38 0.02
CA TYR A 245 8.40 2.26 0.85
C TYR A 245 9.53 2.64 1.81
N ILE A 246 10.57 3.35 1.34
CA ILE A 246 11.67 3.80 2.19
C ILE A 246 11.17 4.73 3.31
N TYR A 247 10.25 5.66 3.00
CA TYR A 247 9.62 6.54 3.99
C TYR A 247 8.83 5.75 5.03
N GLU A 248 7.97 4.82 4.61
CA GLU A 248 7.18 3.97 5.52
C GLU A 248 8.07 3.17 6.48
N GLN A 249 9.12 2.55 5.95
CA GLN A 249 10.03 1.74 6.76
C GLN A 249 10.86 2.60 7.71
N ALA A 250 11.33 3.77 7.28
CA ALA A 250 12.06 4.69 8.14
C ALA A 250 11.17 5.28 9.24
N LEU A 251 9.92 5.62 8.91
CA LEU A 251 8.92 6.14 9.84
C LEU A 251 8.59 5.12 10.91
N MET A 252 8.28 3.89 10.48
CA MET A 252 8.01 2.77 11.36
C MET A 252 9.21 2.47 12.26
N LYS A 253 10.42 2.36 11.69
CA LYS A 253 11.63 2.08 12.48
C LYS A 253 11.85 3.12 13.57
N LYS A 254 11.78 4.41 13.22
CA LYS A 254 12.05 5.48 14.19
C LYS A 254 10.93 5.60 15.22
N SER A 255 9.68 5.43 14.82
CA SER A 255 8.55 5.50 15.74
C SER A 255 8.60 4.41 16.80
N PHE A 256 8.93 3.18 16.42
CA PHE A 256 9.07 2.07 17.36
C PHE A 256 10.30 2.19 18.26
N GLU A 257 11.40 2.74 17.76
CA GLU A 257 12.56 3.06 18.59
C GLU A 257 12.17 4.01 19.74
N ILE A 258 11.43 5.08 19.44
CA ILE A 258 10.92 6.03 20.44
C ILE A 258 9.86 5.37 21.33
N ALA A 259 8.93 4.60 20.76
CA ALA A 259 7.87 3.93 21.53
C ALA A 259 8.43 2.93 22.55
N LEU A 260 9.48 2.19 22.19
CA LEU A 260 10.18 1.28 23.12
C LEU A 260 10.83 2.04 24.27
N GLN A 261 11.40 3.23 24.01
CA GLN A 261 11.93 4.11 25.06
C GLN A 261 10.81 4.65 25.97
N GLN A 262 9.59 4.82 25.44
CA GLN A 262 8.41 5.25 26.19
C GLN A 262 7.67 4.10 26.91
N GLY A 263 8.21 2.88 26.92
CA GLY A 263 7.66 1.75 27.67
C GLY A 263 6.76 0.82 26.88
N LEU A 264 6.78 0.86 25.54
CA LEU A 264 6.22 -0.24 24.73
C LEU A 264 6.92 -1.56 25.13
N PRO A 265 6.19 -2.65 25.44
CA PRO A 265 6.81 -3.88 25.93
C PRO A 265 7.84 -4.43 24.95
N SER A 266 9.11 -4.49 25.36
CA SER A 266 10.14 -5.12 24.52
C SER A 266 10.11 -6.65 24.69
N PRO A 267 10.61 -7.43 23.69
CA PRO A 267 10.76 -8.87 23.82
C PRO A 267 11.57 -9.30 25.06
N LYS A 268 12.49 -8.44 25.54
CA LYS A 268 13.28 -8.71 26.75
C LYS A 268 12.52 -8.46 28.05
N ALA A 269 11.51 -7.58 28.04
CA ALA A 269 10.75 -7.22 29.25
C ALA A 269 9.72 -8.29 29.66
N MET A 270 9.31 -9.17 28.75
CA MET A 270 8.38 -10.28 29.05
C MET A 270 9.06 -11.53 29.65
N SER A 271 10.40 -11.62 29.58
CA SER A 271 11.16 -12.74 30.19
C SER A 271 11.45 -12.55 31.69
N ALA A 272 11.10 -11.41 32.29
CA ALA A 272 11.47 -11.13 33.69
C ALA A 272 10.66 -11.91 34.76
N ASN A 273 9.67 -12.71 34.37
CA ASN A 273 8.86 -13.53 35.28
C ASN A 273 8.97 -15.05 35.05
N ILE A 274 10.00 -15.52 34.35
CA ILE A 274 10.25 -16.97 34.18
C ILE A 274 11.52 -17.33 34.96
N PRO A 275 11.50 -18.31 35.88
CA PRO A 275 12.68 -18.75 36.58
C PRO A 275 13.72 -19.28 35.58
N ASN A 276 14.85 -18.58 35.56
CA ASN A 276 16.17 -18.97 35.06
C ASN A 276 16.21 -20.23 34.17
N ASN A 277 16.18 -20.04 32.85
CA ASN A 277 16.73 -21.02 31.93
C ASN A 277 17.52 -20.29 30.83
N GLU A 278 18.74 -20.78 30.68
CA GLU A 278 19.88 -20.44 29.80
C GLU A 278 19.71 -19.38 28.69
N LEU A 279 20.70 -18.47 28.68
CA LEU A 279 20.93 -17.38 27.73
C LEU A 279 21.02 -17.85 26.26
N GLY A 280 19.98 -17.51 25.48
CA GLY A 280 20.03 -17.43 24.02
C GLY A 280 20.30 -15.99 23.54
N PRO A 281 20.80 -15.80 22.29
CA PRO A 281 21.45 -14.56 21.87
C PRO A 281 20.49 -13.37 21.83
N ASN A 282 20.98 -12.23 22.33
CA ASN A 282 20.33 -10.92 22.37
C ASN A 282 19.54 -10.61 21.09
N GLY A 283 18.21 -10.66 21.18
CA GLY A 283 17.29 -10.21 20.13
C GLY A 283 17.32 -8.70 19.96
N THR A 284 18.24 -8.21 19.15
CA THR A 284 18.27 -6.82 18.66
C THR A 284 17.20 -6.63 17.59
N PHE A 285 16.55 -5.47 17.57
CA PHE A 285 15.66 -5.06 16.46
C PHE A 285 16.42 -5.20 15.13
N THR A 286 15.99 -6.13 14.30
CA THR A 286 16.45 -6.29 12.92
C THR A 286 15.26 -6.05 12.01
N PRO A 287 15.19 -5.00 11.18
CA PRO A 287 14.19 -4.98 10.11
C PRO A 287 14.34 -6.25 9.25
N SER A 288 13.28 -6.70 8.59
CA SER A 288 13.29 -7.94 7.77
C SER A 288 14.27 -7.92 6.59
N PHE A 289 15.03 -6.84 6.42
CA PHE A 289 16.13 -6.75 5.50
C PHE A 289 17.24 -5.95 6.15
N THR A 290 18.40 -6.57 6.31
CA THR A 290 19.66 -5.83 6.39
C THR A 290 19.89 -5.29 4.97
N LEU A 291 19.96 -3.97 4.77
CA LEU A 291 20.65 -3.40 3.60
C LEU A 291 22.16 -3.64 3.80
N GLY A 292 22.56 -4.91 3.91
CA GLY A 292 23.95 -5.31 3.86
C GLY A 292 24.36 -5.25 2.40
N ASN A 293 25.44 -4.50 2.11
CA ASN A 293 26.19 -4.46 0.86
C ASN A 293 25.55 -5.24 -0.29
N MET A 294 24.88 -4.54 -1.21
CA MET A 294 24.74 -5.01 -2.59
C MET A 294 26.15 -5.08 -3.22
N GLY A 295 26.91 -6.08 -2.82
CA GLY A 295 28.06 -6.59 -3.57
C GLY A 295 27.51 -7.32 -4.78
N ALA A 296 28.01 -6.93 -5.95
CA ALA A 296 27.57 -7.33 -7.27
C ALA A 296 27.39 -8.86 -7.46
N PRO A 297 26.58 -9.29 -8.45
CA PRO A 297 26.58 -10.68 -8.88
C PRO A 297 28.01 -11.09 -9.27
N ASN A 298 28.49 -12.20 -8.72
CA ASN A 298 29.74 -12.83 -9.17
C ASN A 298 29.70 -12.99 -10.69
N PRO A 299 30.71 -12.51 -11.43
CA PRO A 299 30.82 -12.81 -12.84
C PRO A 299 31.08 -14.32 -13.00
N VAL A 300 30.14 -15.00 -13.64
CA VAL A 300 30.35 -16.33 -14.20
C VAL A 300 31.50 -16.20 -15.20
N GLN A 301 32.65 -16.80 -14.89
CA GLN A 301 33.72 -17.02 -15.86
C GLN A 301 33.19 -17.97 -16.93
N ASN A 302 32.73 -17.43 -18.06
CA ASN A 302 32.72 -18.15 -19.32
C ASN A 302 33.87 -17.62 -20.18
N GLN A 303 34.93 -18.41 -20.25
CA GLN A 303 35.88 -18.37 -21.35
C GLN A 303 35.11 -18.69 -22.63
N THR A 304 34.94 -17.71 -23.52
CA THR A 304 34.95 -17.99 -24.97
C THR A 304 35.36 -16.74 -25.72
N ASN A 305 36.46 -16.93 -26.43
CA ASN A 305 37.14 -16.04 -27.35
C ASN A 305 36.30 -15.82 -28.61
N VAL A 306 35.83 -14.60 -28.90
CA VAL A 306 35.44 -14.21 -30.28
C VAL A 306 35.64 -12.71 -30.52
N ASN A 307 36.35 -12.41 -31.62
CA ASN A 307 36.73 -11.12 -32.18
C ASN A 307 35.52 -10.29 -32.66
N PRO A 308 35.60 -8.94 -32.75
CA PRO A 308 34.47 -8.06 -33.05
C PRO A 308 34.32 -7.82 -34.56
N ASN A 309 33.18 -8.21 -35.13
CA ASN A 309 32.58 -7.59 -36.33
C ASN A 309 31.28 -8.32 -36.69
N ASN A 310 30.14 -7.71 -36.34
CA ASN A 310 28.98 -7.62 -37.24
C ASN A 310 27.85 -6.84 -36.55
N THR A 311 27.56 -5.67 -37.11
CA THR A 311 26.34 -4.89 -36.93
C THR A 311 25.18 -5.62 -37.58
N GLN A 312 24.21 -6.09 -36.80
CA GLN A 312 22.86 -6.40 -37.30
C GLN A 312 21.83 -6.26 -36.17
N LEU A 313 20.95 -5.26 -36.33
CA LEU A 313 19.74 -5.09 -35.53
C LEU A 313 18.74 -6.21 -35.86
N PRO A 314 18.02 -6.77 -34.87
CA PRO A 314 16.96 -7.73 -35.14
C PRO A 314 15.71 -7.05 -35.75
N PRO A 315 14.99 -7.69 -36.68
CA PRO A 315 13.83 -7.12 -37.35
C PRO A 315 12.56 -7.15 -36.48
N VAL A 316 11.73 -6.11 -36.67
CA VAL A 316 10.40 -5.94 -36.07
C VAL A 316 9.38 -6.85 -36.78
N PRO A 317 8.46 -7.55 -36.08
CA PRO A 317 7.37 -8.28 -36.74
C PRO A 317 6.23 -7.33 -37.17
N PRO A 318 5.55 -7.59 -38.30
CA PRO A 318 4.56 -6.70 -38.88
C PRO A 318 3.22 -6.68 -38.13
N MET A 319 2.62 -5.49 -38.04
CA MET A 319 1.22 -5.27 -37.71
C MET A 319 0.31 -5.89 -38.79
N ASN A 320 -0.72 -6.62 -38.35
CA ASN A 320 -1.89 -6.91 -39.19
C ASN A 320 -3.12 -6.24 -38.56
N MET A 321 -3.74 -5.34 -39.34
CA MET A 321 -5.09 -4.81 -39.13
C MET A 321 -6.09 -5.53 -40.05
N ALA A 322 -7.35 -5.53 -39.62
CA ALA A 322 -8.63 -5.91 -40.27
C ALA A 322 -9.24 -7.19 -39.68
N GLY A 323 -10.52 -7.29 -39.34
CA GLY A 323 -11.66 -6.38 -39.45
C GLY A 323 -12.94 -7.17 -39.10
N GLY A 324 -13.86 -6.52 -38.38
CA GLY A 324 -15.32 -6.76 -38.28
C GLY A 324 -15.89 -8.18 -38.08
N GLN A 325 -16.68 -8.36 -37.01
CA GLN A 325 -18.13 -8.61 -37.12
C GLN A 325 -18.86 -8.48 -35.77
N GLN A 326 -20.03 -7.86 -35.85
CA GLN A 326 -20.99 -7.61 -34.77
C GLN A 326 -21.67 -8.90 -34.30
N GLN A 327 -22.08 -8.95 -33.03
CA GLN A 327 -23.37 -9.53 -32.66
C GLN A 327 -23.94 -8.85 -31.41
N GLN A 328 -25.11 -8.24 -31.60
CA GLN A 328 -26.01 -7.75 -30.57
C GLN A 328 -26.58 -8.92 -29.77
N GLN A 329 -26.78 -8.74 -28.47
CA GLN A 329 -27.89 -9.39 -27.77
C GLN A 329 -28.47 -8.49 -26.68
N GLN A 330 -29.80 -8.56 -26.60
CA GLN A 330 -30.74 -7.61 -26.02
C GLN A 330 -30.77 -7.57 -24.49
N MET A 331 -31.19 -6.41 -24.01
CA MET A 331 -31.71 -6.14 -22.67
C MET A 331 -32.88 -7.06 -22.28
N SER A 332 -32.90 -7.45 -21.02
CA SER A 332 -34.13 -7.71 -20.26
C SER A 332 -34.05 -6.96 -18.93
N GLN A 333 -35.13 -6.24 -18.62
CA GLN A 333 -35.34 -5.37 -17.48
C GLN A 333 -35.65 -6.15 -16.18
N GLN A 334 -35.69 -5.38 -15.07
CA GLN A 334 -36.06 -5.70 -13.67
C GLN A 334 -34.85 -6.14 -12.81
N ASP A 335 -34.48 -5.47 -11.70
CA ASP A 335 -35.35 -4.88 -10.67
C ASP A 335 -34.74 -3.61 -10.04
N ASN A 336 -35.60 -2.63 -9.74
CA ASN A 336 -35.28 -1.42 -8.98
C ASN A 336 -35.30 -1.75 -7.49
N SER A 337 -34.14 -2.09 -6.92
CA SER A 337 -33.95 -2.05 -5.47
C SER A 337 -32.72 -1.20 -5.15
N PHE A 338 -32.93 -0.16 -4.34
CA PHE A 338 -31.91 0.72 -3.75
C PHE A 338 -30.66 -0.05 -3.35
N ASN A 339 -29.62 0.03 -4.18
CA ASN A 339 -28.32 -0.53 -3.89
C ASN A 339 -27.40 0.64 -3.50
N ILE A 340 -27.42 1.02 -2.22
CA ILE A 340 -26.32 1.81 -1.67
C ILE A 340 -25.08 0.91 -1.79
N PRO A 341 -24.02 1.31 -2.51
CA PRO A 341 -22.84 0.48 -2.65
C PRO A 341 -22.31 0.14 -1.27
N LYS A 342 -22.13 -1.16 -0.98
CA LYS A 342 -21.31 -1.57 0.16
C LYS A 342 -19.97 -0.85 0.04
N VAL A 343 -19.54 -0.22 1.13
CA VAL A 343 -18.23 0.45 1.26
C VAL A 343 -17.14 -0.64 1.22
N ASN A 344 -16.92 -1.20 0.05
CA ASN A 344 -15.67 -1.88 -0.27
C ASN A 344 -14.63 -0.78 -0.48
N GLY A 345 -13.45 -0.99 0.10
CA GLY A 345 -12.33 -0.04 0.02
C GLY A 345 -12.09 0.42 -1.42
N VAL A 346 -11.58 1.63 -1.55
CA VAL A 346 -11.10 2.11 -2.83
C VAL A 346 -9.70 1.53 -3.01
N ASP A 347 -9.59 0.42 -3.74
CA ASP A 347 -8.27 -0.09 -4.11
C ASP A 347 -7.66 0.92 -5.09
N ILE A 348 -6.57 1.57 -4.67
CA ILE A 348 -5.75 2.43 -5.54
C ILE A 348 -5.20 1.54 -6.64
N GLN A 349 -5.62 1.75 -7.88
CA GLN A 349 -5.04 1.06 -9.02
C GLN A 349 -3.71 1.71 -9.39
N ASN A 350 -2.83 0.98 -10.07
CA ASN A 350 -1.57 1.54 -10.55
C ASN A 350 -1.81 2.81 -11.38
N ASP A 351 -2.80 2.77 -12.28
CA ASP A 351 -3.17 3.88 -13.17
C ASP A 351 -3.72 5.11 -12.42
N ASP A 352 -4.15 4.94 -11.16
CA ASP A 352 -4.69 6.02 -10.32
C ASP A 352 -3.56 6.78 -9.60
N LEU A 353 -2.31 6.30 -9.68
CA LEU A 353 -1.16 7.00 -9.13
C LEU A 353 -0.58 7.96 -10.18
N PRO A 354 -0.02 9.11 -9.77
CA PRO A 354 0.50 10.10 -10.73
C PRO A 354 1.78 9.70 -11.46
N TRP A 355 2.22 8.45 -11.29
CA TRP A 355 3.54 7.97 -11.69
C TRP A 355 3.50 6.84 -12.71
N THR A 356 2.31 6.49 -13.20
CA THR A 356 2.10 5.63 -14.38
C THR A 356 1.94 6.44 -15.65
#